data_AF-A0AB73TXB3-F1
#
_entry.id   AF-A0AB73TXB3-F1
#
_cell.length_a   1.000
_cell.length_b   1.000
_cell.length_c   1.000
_cell.angle_alpha   90.00
_cell.angle_beta   90.00
_cell.angle_gamma   90.00
#
_symmetry.space_group_name_H-M   'P 1'
#
loop_
_entity.id
_entity.type
_entity.pdbx_description
1 polymer ?
#
loop_
_entity_poly.entity_id
_entity_poly.type
_entity_poly.pdbx_seq_one_letter_code
_entity_poly.pdbx_strand_id
1 'polypeptide(L)'
;MKLVSLITAPLRISLAVADTGLAVAAKAIDTGREILAERPDGEPHDGRRDPGAGLVGTVESLLGMAGRKSPLQSAMKVAELMEEDKPLGRALRPGGPVERVMAPGGLADRLTEPGGVLDRLFAKDGPVDRLTSQDGALDRALAPGGLVDQLLAEDGILERLMREEGVLDKFTATDGPLQQLANLSETAAKVAPNIDALTPTIELLTDTVSALSSVVGPLGGFLPRRRPSRPSGSPQPIRSERVIEGEI
;
A
#
# COMPACT_ATOMS: atom_id res chain seq x y z
N MET A 1 1.73 36.75 -13.12
CA MET A 1 1.30 36.87 -11.71
C MET A 1 0.10 35.96 -11.37
N LYS A 2 0.09 34.67 -11.76
CA LYS A 2 -1.05 33.76 -11.46
C LYS A 2 -0.69 32.29 -11.13
N LEU A 3 0.58 31.88 -11.07
CA LEU A 3 0.92 30.48 -10.70
C LEU A 3 1.21 30.26 -9.20
N VAL A 4 1.68 31.28 -8.48
CA VAL A 4 1.88 31.21 -7.01
C VAL A 4 0.53 31.07 -6.26
N SER A 5 -0.57 31.53 -6.87
CA SER A 5 -1.93 31.41 -6.30
C SER A 5 -2.51 29.99 -6.39
N LEU A 6 -1.88 29.10 -7.16
CA LEU A 6 -2.35 27.73 -7.34
C LEU A 6 -1.57 26.75 -6.47
N ILE A 7 -0.29 27.02 -6.19
CA ILE A 7 0.53 26.19 -5.31
C ILE A 7 0.30 26.53 -3.83
N THR A 8 -0.02 27.79 -3.51
CA THR A 8 -0.50 28.18 -2.17
C THR A 8 -1.98 27.85 -1.94
N ALA A 9 -2.66 27.21 -2.89
CA ALA A 9 -4.09 26.92 -2.77
C ALA A 9 -4.43 26.03 -1.55
N PRO A 10 -3.67 24.97 -1.18
CA PRO A 10 -3.97 24.19 0.03
C PRO A 10 -3.71 25.00 1.32
N LEU A 11 -2.69 25.87 1.30
CA LEU A 11 -2.31 26.75 2.41
C LEU A 11 -3.29 27.94 2.57
N ARG A 12 -3.89 28.41 1.47
CA ARG A 12 -4.97 29.41 1.50
C ARG A 12 -6.33 28.79 1.78
N ILE A 13 -6.55 27.51 1.51
CA ILE A 13 -7.75 26.80 1.96
C ILE A 13 -7.70 26.63 3.48
N SER A 14 -6.55 26.32 4.08
CA SER A 14 -6.40 26.28 5.55
C SER A 14 -6.39 27.67 6.21
N LEU A 15 -5.81 28.69 5.59
CA LEU A 15 -5.85 30.07 6.10
C LEU A 15 -7.19 30.78 5.86
N ALA A 16 -7.91 30.50 4.77
CA ALA A 16 -9.29 30.97 4.57
C ALA A 16 -10.28 30.18 5.44
N VAL A 17 -9.99 28.91 5.78
CA VAL A 17 -10.69 28.17 6.85
C VAL A 17 -10.41 28.78 8.22
N ALA A 18 -9.22 29.35 8.45
CA ALA A 18 -8.94 30.11 9.67
C ALA A 18 -9.70 31.45 9.71
N ASP A 19 -9.75 32.23 8.62
CA ASP A 19 -10.51 33.48 8.55
C ASP A 19 -12.03 33.26 8.60
N THR A 20 -12.53 32.19 7.97
CA THR A 20 -13.96 31.80 8.07
C THR A 20 -14.29 31.20 9.42
N GLY A 21 -13.38 30.43 10.03
CA GLY A 21 -13.51 29.92 11.40
C GLY A 21 -13.52 31.05 12.43
N LEU A 22 -12.70 32.08 12.24
CA LEU A 22 -12.66 33.27 13.09
C LEU A 22 -13.89 34.16 12.88
N ALA A 23 -14.39 34.31 11.64
CA ALA A 23 -15.62 35.04 11.34
C ALA A 23 -16.88 34.31 11.86
N VAL A 24 -16.91 32.98 11.79
CA VAL A 24 -17.97 32.14 12.37
C VAL A 24 -17.89 32.15 13.90
N ALA A 25 -16.70 32.12 14.49
CA ALA A 25 -16.51 32.26 15.93
C ALA A 25 -16.89 33.68 16.42
N ALA A 26 -16.51 34.74 15.70
CA ALA A 26 -16.91 36.10 16.00
C ALA A 26 -18.44 36.27 15.89
N LYS A 27 -19.06 35.71 14.84
CA LYS A 27 -20.52 35.73 14.68
C LYS A 27 -21.23 34.88 15.72
N ALA A 28 -20.63 33.79 16.20
CA ALA A 28 -21.13 32.97 17.30
C ALA A 28 -21.00 33.68 18.66
N ILE A 29 -19.97 34.52 18.84
CA ILE A 29 -19.80 35.37 20.03
C ILE A 29 -20.78 36.55 19.99
N ASP A 30 -21.04 37.13 18.81
CA ASP A 30 -22.04 38.19 18.64
C ASP A 30 -23.48 37.65 18.80
N THR A 31 -23.82 36.49 18.21
CA THR A 31 -25.12 35.83 18.51
C THR A 31 -25.19 35.33 19.93
N GLY A 32 -24.08 34.88 20.53
CA GLY A 32 -24.02 34.56 21.96
C GLY A 32 -24.29 35.79 22.83
N ARG A 33 -23.78 36.96 22.44
CA ARG A 33 -24.05 38.25 23.10
C ARG A 33 -25.48 38.74 22.86
N GLU A 34 -26.04 38.51 21.68
CA GLU A 34 -27.42 38.84 21.31
C GLU A 34 -28.42 37.95 22.06
N ILE A 35 -28.15 36.65 22.19
CA ILE A 35 -28.95 35.69 22.99
C ILE A 35 -28.79 35.93 24.50
N LEU A 36 -27.63 36.43 24.95
CA LEU A 36 -27.45 36.90 26.33
C LEU A 36 -28.11 38.27 26.57
N ALA A 37 -28.35 39.06 25.52
CA ALA A 37 -29.05 40.34 25.56
C ALA A 37 -30.57 40.20 25.38
N GLU A 38 -31.04 39.12 24.76
CA GLU A 38 -32.46 38.85 24.52
C GLU A 38 -32.93 37.59 25.24
N ARG A 39 -33.59 37.85 26.35
CA ARG A 39 -34.69 37.02 26.85
C ARG A 39 -35.88 37.95 27.06
N PRO A 40 -37.13 37.54 26.81
CA PRO A 40 -37.69 36.43 26.02
C PRO A 40 -38.37 37.01 24.74
N ASP A 41 -38.78 36.24 23.74
CA ASP A 41 -40.14 35.70 23.61
C ASP A 41 -40.20 34.87 22.32
N GLY A 42 -40.86 33.71 22.38
CA GLY A 42 -40.77 32.68 21.34
C GLY A 42 -41.60 32.91 20.09
N GLU A 43 -41.30 32.13 19.06
CA GLU A 43 -42.22 31.48 18.11
C GLU A 43 -41.41 30.60 17.11
N PRO A 44 -41.96 29.47 16.61
CA PRO A 44 -41.27 28.54 15.71
C PRO A 44 -41.45 28.90 14.23
N HIS A 45 -40.48 28.57 13.37
CA HIS A 45 -40.59 28.76 11.92
C HIS A 45 -40.52 27.48 11.10
N ASP A 46 -41.39 27.52 10.09
CA ASP A 46 -42.01 26.47 9.29
C ASP A 46 -41.19 26.13 8.03
N GLY A 47 -41.43 24.94 7.50
CA GLY A 47 -40.60 24.25 6.52
C GLY A 47 -40.88 24.61 5.07
N ARG A 48 -39.86 25.17 4.40
CA ARG A 48 -39.83 25.27 2.93
C ARG A 48 -38.51 24.69 2.37
N ARG A 49 -38.63 23.57 1.65
CA ARG A 49 -37.52 22.87 0.98
C ARG A 49 -37.27 23.50 -0.40
N ASP A 50 -36.04 23.96 -0.63
CA ASP A 50 -35.53 24.33 -1.95
C ASP A 50 -34.72 23.19 -2.61
N PRO A 51 -34.76 22.99 -3.94
CA PRO A 51 -34.18 21.83 -4.63
C PRO A 51 -32.67 21.95 -4.95
N GLY A 52 -31.95 22.94 -4.40
CA GLY A 52 -30.53 23.20 -4.69
C GLY A 52 -29.53 22.53 -3.74
N ALA A 53 -30.00 21.72 -2.78
CA ALA A 53 -29.21 21.24 -1.65
C ALA A 53 -28.45 19.91 -1.88
N GLY A 54 -28.04 19.59 -3.11
CA GLY A 54 -27.34 18.32 -3.39
C GLY A 54 -25.95 18.23 -2.75
N LEU A 55 -25.22 19.35 -2.71
CA LEU A 55 -23.86 19.44 -2.14
C LEU A 55 -23.86 20.07 -0.74
N VAL A 56 -24.70 21.07 -0.51
CA VAL A 56 -24.90 21.64 0.84
C VAL A 56 -25.59 20.63 1.75
N GLY A 57 -26.55 19.86 1.25
CA GLY A 57 -27.24 18.82 2.01
C GLY A 57 -26.40 17.55 2.23
N THR A 58 -25.44 17.23 1.36
CA THR A 58 -24.49 16.13 1.60
C THR A 58 -23.39 16.55 2.57
N VAL A 59 -22.96 17.81 2.55
CA VAL A 59 -22.04 18.37 3.55
C VAL A 59 -22.78 18.57 4.88
N GLU A 60 -24.03 19.06 4.92
CA GLU A 60 -24.89 19.02 6.12
C GLU A 60 -25.20 17.59 6.60
N SER A 61 -25.29 16.61 5.70
CA SER A 61 -25.46 15.21 6.06
C SER A 61 -24.16 14.59 6.58
N LEU A 62 -22.99 14.97 6.06
CA LEU A 62 -21.69 14.52 6.55
C LEU A 62 -21.32 15.20 7.88
N LEU A 63 -21.60 16.49 8.01
CA LEU A 63 -21.40 17.27 9.24
C LEU A 63 -22.48 16.91 10.27
N GLY A 64 -23.69 16.59 9.81
CA GLY A 64 -24.77 15.98 10.61
C GLY A 64 -24.47 14.55 11.03
N MET A 65 -23.66 13.80 10.27
CA MET A 65 -23.13 12.48 10.63
C MET A 65 -21.91 12.54 11.55
N ALA A 66 -21.10 13.61 11.49
CA ALA A 66 -19.87 13.76 12.26
C ALA A 66 -20.08 14.53 13.59
N GLY A 67 -21.06 15.44 13.66
CA GLY A 67 -21.28 16.31 14.82
C GLY A 67 -22.31 15.80 15.84
N ARG A 68 -23.02 14.71 15.55
CA ARG A 68 -24.04 14.14 16.45
C ARG A 68 -24.08 12.62 16.40
N LYS A 69 -22.92 11.95 16.49
CA LYS A 69 -22.97 10.55 16.93
C LYS A 69 -23.38 10.58 18.38
N SER A 70 -24.69 10.45 18.60
CA SER A 70 -25.26 10.29 19.92
C SER A 70 -24.42 9.24 20.65
N PRO A 71 -23.93 9.48 21.88
CA PRO A 71 -23.17 8.50 22.63
C PRO A 71 -23.93 7.16 22.72
N LEU A 72 -25.26 7.20 22.61
CA LEU A 72 -26.12 6.03 22.50
C LEU A 72 -25.89 5.22 21.22
N GLN A 73 -25.71 5.86 20.05
CA GLN A 73 -25.40 5.15 18.79
C GLN A 73 -23.99 4.57 18.80
N SER A 74 -23.01 5.27 19.38
CA SER A 74 -21.67 4.73 19.58
C SER A 74 -21.69 3.51 20.52
N ALA A 75 -22.46 3.60 21.61
CA ALA A 75 -22.66 2.48 22.54
C ALA A 75 -23.38 1.30 21.86
N MET A 76 -24.42 1.57 21.05
CA MET A 76 -25.11 0.55 20.26
C MET A 76 -24.16 -0.10 19.26
N LYS A 77 -23.26 0.66 18.62
CA LYS A 77 -22.29 0.10 17.68
C LYS A 77 -21.24 -0.77 18.36
N VAL A 78 -20.78 -0.37 19.55
CA VAL A 78 -19.88 -1.20 20.37
C VAL A 78 -20.60 -2.48 20.79
N ALA A 79 -21.84 -2.38 21.29
CA ALA A 79 -22.65 -3.55 21.65
C ALA A 79 -22.86 -4.50 20.46
N GLU A 80 -23.10 -3.94 19.28
CA GLU A 80 -23.22 -4.69 18.03
C GLU A 80 -21.91 -5.43 17.71
N LEU A 81 -20.73 -4.82 17.88
CA LEU A 81 -19.44 -5.48 17.62
C LEU A 81 -19.07 -6.52 18.68
N MET A 82 -19.57 -6.38 19.91
CA MET A 82 -19.37 -7.32 21.02
C MET A 82 -20.22 -8.60 20.90
N GLU A 83 -21.17 -8.65 19.95
CA GLU A 83 -21.93 -9.86 19.64
C GLU A 83 -21.00 -11.03 19.26
N GLU A 84 -21.30 -12.24 19.75
CA GLU A 84 -20.38 -13.39 19.76
C GLU A 84 -19.89 -13.82 18.36
N ASP A 85 -20.76 -13.66 17.35
CA ASP A 85 -20.45 -14.01 15.96
C ASP A 85 -19.64 -12.94 15.21
N LYS A 86 -19.55 -11.74 15.77
CA LYS A 86 -18.80 -10.61 15.20
C LYS A 86 -17.32 -10.66 15.59
N PRO A 87 -16.45 -9.94 14.86
CA PRO A 87 -15.01 -10.04 15.06
C PRO A 87 -14.55 -9.76 16.48
N LEU A 88 -15.12 -8.75 17.18
CA LEU A 88 -14.73 -8.46 18.56
C LEU A 88 -15.28 -9.51 19.53
N GLY A 89 -16.55 -9.93 19.39
CA GLY A 89 -17.10 -11.01 20.20
C GLY A 89 -16.30 -12.30 20.08
N ARG A 90 -15.94 -12.72 18.86
CA ARG A 90 -15.09 -13.90 18.63
C ARG A 90 -13.68 -13.75 19.18
N ALA A 91 -13.12 -12.54 19.11
CA ALA A 91 -11.77 -12.25 19.59
C ALA A 91 -11.69 -12.27 21.13
N LEU A 92 -12.74 -11.79 21.80
CA LEU A 92 -12.87 -11.64 23.26
C LEU A 92 -13.51 -12.84 23.96
N ARG A 93 -14.11 -13.78 23.20
CA ARG A 93 -14.67 -15.02 23.76
C ARG A 93 -13.61 -15.82 24.52
N PRO A 94 -14.00 -16.57 25.57
CA PRO A 94 -13.08 -17.43 26.30
C PRO A 94 -12.25 -18.36 25.40
N GLY A 95 -10.93 -18.38 25.61
CA GLY A 95 -9.95 -19.08 24.78
C GLY A 95 -9.68 -18.41 23.42
N GLY A 96 -10.21 -17.22 23.20
CA GLY A 96 -10.05 -16.42 21.99
C GLY A 96 -8.63 -15.89 21.79
N PRO A 97 -8.31 -15.37 20.59
CA PRO A 97 -7.00 -14.80 20.29
C PRO A 97 -6.56 -13.71 21.28
N VAL A 98 -7.47 -12.85 21.73
CA VAL A 98 -7.15 -11.77 22.68
C VAL A 98 -6.76 -12.35 24.03
N GLU A 99 -7.54 -13.31 24.55
CA GLU A 99 -7.21 -13.96 25.81
C GLU A 99 -5.89 -14.74 25.72
N ARG A 100 -5.56 -15.38 24.60
CA ARG A 100 -4.24 -16.04 24.44
C ARG A 100 -3.06 -15.07 24.39
N VAL A 101 -3.27 -13.87 23.83
CA VAL A 101 -2.24 -12.83 23.79
C VAL A 101 -2.04 -12.24 25.19
N MET A 102 -3.14 -12.01 25.92
CA MET A 102 -3.16 -11.43 27.27
C MET A 102 -3.00 -12.45 28.40
N ALA A 103 -2.99 -13.75 28.09
CA ALA A 103 -2.83 -14.80 29.08
C ALA A 103 -1.47 -14.66 29.78
N PRO A 104 -1.36 -15.05 31.05
CA PRO A 104 -0.07 -15.05 31.76
C PRO A 104 1.01 -15.84 30.99
N GLY A 105 2.15 -15.19 30.72
CA GLY A 105 3.24 -15.76 29.91
C GLY A 105 2.94 -15.84 28.40
N GLY A 106 1.85 -15.22 27.97
CA GLY A 106 1.42 -15.07 26.58
C GLY A 106 2.28 -14.08 25.80
N LEU A 107 1.83 -13.74 24.59
CA LEU A 107 2.60 -12.85 23.71
C LEU A 107 2.73 -11.44 24.30
N ALA A 108 1.66 -10.87 24.87
CA ALA A 108 1.74 -9.54 25.47
C ALA A 108 2.79 -9.50 26.58
N ASP A 109 2.74 -10.45 27.51
CA ASP A 109 3.70 -10.57 28.61
C ASP A 109 5.13 -10.72 28.11
N ARG A 110 5.41 -11.56 27.11
CA ARG A 110 6.79 -11.72 26.57
C ARG A 110 7.30 -10.49 25.81
N LEU A 111 6.39 -9.71 25.24
CA LEU A 111 6.76 -8.46 24.58
C LEU A 111 7.07 -7.37 25.62
N THR A 112 6.32 -7.31 26.73
CA THR A 112 6.40 -6.28 27.77
C THR A 112 7.25 -6.66 28.98
N GLU A 113 7.67 -7.92 29.11
CA GLU A 113 8.53 -8.36 30.20
C GLU A 113 9.88 -7.62 30.20
N PRO A 114 10.52 -7.46 31.37
CA PRO A 114 11.86 -6.90 31.45
C PRO A 114 12.84 -7.69 30.57
N GLY A 115 13.58 -7.01 29.70
CA GLY A 115 14.44 -7.63 28.68
C GLY A 115 13.69 -8.16 27.44
N GLY A 116 12.37 -7.99 27.38
CA GLY A 116 11.51 -8.34 26.26
C GLY A 116 11.81 -7.54 24.99
N VAL A 117 11.01 -7.76 23.94
CA VAL A 117 11.23 -7.07 22.65
C VAL A 117 10.91 -5.58 22.78
N LEU A 118 9.81 -5.22 23.45
CA LEU A 118 9.45 -3.81 23.63
C LEU A 118 10.43 -3.12 24.57
N ASP A 119 10.82 -3.77 25.66
CA ASP A 119 11.80 -3.21 26.60
C ASP A 119 13.13 -2.90 25.89
N ARG A 120 13.66 -3.82 25.06
CA ARG A 120 14.88 -3.56 24.26
C ARG A 120 14.69 -2.51 23.17
N LEU A 121 13.49 -2.42 22.60
CA LEU A 121 13.19 -1.47 21.54
C LEU A 121 13.17 -0.02 22.08
N PHE A 122 12.63 0.15 23.28
CA PHE A 122 12.49 1.43 23.98
C PHE A 122 13.59 1.68 25.03
N ALA A 123 14.51 0.74 25.24
CA ALA A 123 15.66 0.92 26.10
C ALA A 123 16.51 2.12 25.65
N LYS A 124 17.26 2.68 26.59
CA LYS A 124 18.27 3.71 26.30
C LYS A 124 19.30 3.16 25.31
N ASP A 125 19.64 3.97 24.31
CA ASP A 125 20.44 3.58 23.14
C ASP A 125 19.79 2.46 22.29
N GLY A 126 18.50 2.18 22.48
CA GLY A 126 17.71 1.26 21.69
C GLY A 126 17.35 1.84 20.31
N PRO A 127 16.77 1.03 19.40
CA PRO A 127 16.44 1.48 18.05
C PRO A 127 15.45 2.65 18.04
N VAL A 128 14.45 2.66 18.92
CA VAL A 128 13.51 3.80 19.00
C VAL A 128 14.23 5.01 19.58
N ASP A 129 14.98 4.84 20.67
CA ASP A 129 15.72 5.94 21.31
C ASP A 129 16.68 6.63 20.33
N ARG A 130 17.47 5.87 19.56
CA ARG A 130 18.37 6.43 18.50
C ARG A 130 17.63 7.06 17.33
N LEU A 131 16.43 6.58 17.04
CA LEU A 131 15.63 7.14 15.96
C LEU A 131 15.04 8.48 16.37
N THR A 132 14.56 8.58 17.62
CA THR A 132 13.90 9.76 18.21
C THR A 132 14.82 10.70 18.96
N SER A 133 16.09 10.33 19.18
CA SER A 133 17.07 11.18 19.83
C SER A 133 17.28 12.47 19.05
N GLN A 134 17.80 13.49 19.71
CA GLN A 134 18.29 14.71 19.05
C GLN A 134 19.34 14.32 17.98
N ASP A 135 19.21 14.86 16.77
CA ASP A 135 19.99 14.49 15.58
C ASP A 135 19.79 13.02 15.09
N GLY A 136 18.80 12.33 15.65
CA GLY A 136 18.35 11.01 15.23
C GLY A 136 17.83 11.00 13.80
N ALA A 137 17.61 9.81 13.23
CA ALA A 137 17.15 9.72 11.85
C ALA A 137 15.74 10.31 11.65
N LEU A 138 14.86 10.26 12.68
CA LEU A 138 13.54 10.89 12.62
C LEU A 138 13.65 12.41 12.75
N ASP A 139 14.48 12.89 13.68
CA ASP A 139 14.73 14.31 13.90
C ASP A 139 15.31 14.96 12.64
N ARG A 140 16.33 14.35 12.02
CA ARG A 140 16.89 14.83 10.73
C ARG A 140 15.94 14.73 9.55
N ALA A 141 15.02 13.76 9.55
CA ALA A 141 14.02 13.65 8.50
C ALA A 141 12.96 14.75 8.60
N LEU A 142 12.59 15.14 9.82
CA LEU A 142 11.58 16.17 10.14
C LEU A 142 12.15 17.58 10.30
N ALA A 143 13.48 17.71 10.44
CA ALA A 143 14.14 18.99 10.53
C ALA A 143 13.88 19.84 9.27
N PRO A 144 13.91 21.18 9.37
CA PRO A 144 13.75 22.06 8.21
C PRO A 144 14.74 21.74 7.10
N GLY A 145 14.23 21.51 5.88
CA GLY A 145 15.03 21.07 4.72
C GLY A 145 15.43 19.59 4.75
N GLY A 146 14.91 18.82 5.71
CA GLY A 146 15.11 17.38 5.86
C GLY A 146 14.42 16.56 4.77
N LEU A 147 14.44 15.23 4.93
CA LEU A 147 13.87 14.31 3.95
C LEU A 147 12.37 14.53 3.73
N VAL A 148 11.61 14.79 4.80
CA VAL A 148 10.16 15.04 4.69
C VAL A 148 9.92 16.31 3.90
N ASP A 149 10.63 17.40 4.22
CA ASP A 149 10.53 18.65 3.47
C ASP A 149 10.92 18.47 1.99
N GLN A 150 11.97 17.71 1.68
CA GLN A 150 12.38 17.44 0.29
C GLN A 150 11.35 16.58 -0.48
N LEU A 151 10.70 15.65 0.21
CA LEU A 151 9.64 14.83 -0.40
C LEU A 151 8.40 15.68 -0.70
N LEU A 152 8.05 16.60 0.21
CA LEU A 152 6.86 17.46 0.12
C LEU A 152 7.11 18.80 -0.58
N ALA A 153 8.37 19.11 -0.92
CA ALA A 153 8.74 20.35 -1.61
C ALA A 153 8.01 20.49 -2.95
N GLU A 154 7.93 21.73 -3.46
CA GLU A 154 7.51 21.98 -4.83
C GLU A 154 8.45 21.23 -5.80
N ASP A 155 7.86 20.47 -6.74
CA ASP A 155 8.58 19.51 -7.60
C ASP A 155 9.31 18.37 -6.86
N GLY A 156 8.97 18.14 -5.59
CA GLY A 156 9.44 17.03 -4.78
C GLY A 156 9.03 15.67 -5.34
N ILE A 157 9.59 14.60 -4.79
CA ILE A 157 9.32 13.23 -5.26
C ILE A 157 7.83 12.92 -5.14
N LEU A 158 7.19 13.30 -4.03
CA LEU A 158 5.79 12.99 -3.79
C LEU A 158 4.89 13.73 -4.79
N GLU A 159 5.16 15.02 -5.03
CA GLU A 159 4.45 15.82 -6.02
C GLU A 159 4.62 15.26 -7.43
N ARG A 160 5.84 14.86 -7.83
CA ARG A 160 6.09 14.25 -9.15
C ARG A 160 5.44 12.88 -9.33
N LEU A 161 5.29 12.12 -8.25
CA LEU A 161 4.59 10.85 -8.26
C LEU A 161 3.08 11.06 -8.38
N MET A 162 2.51 12.01 -7.64
CA MET A 162 1.06 12.28 -7.57
C MET A 162 0.53 13.25 -8.63
N ARG A 163 1.41 13.92 -9.39
CA ARG A 163 1.02 14.80 -10.50
C ARG A 163 0.15 14.04 -11.50
N GLU A 164 -0.76 14.78 -12.14
CA GLU A 164 -1.49 14.30 -13.31
C GLU A 164 -0.50 13.91 -14.43
N GLU A 165 -0.66 12.71 -15.02
CA GLU A 165 0.35 12.05 -15.87
C GLU A 165 1.72 11.77 -15.20
N GLY A 166 1.74 11.79 -13.87
CA GLY A 166 2.88 11.42 -13.05
C GLY A 166 3.21 9.93 -13.15
N VAL A 167 4.26 9.51 -12.44
CA VAL A 167 4.67 8.09 -12.46
C VAL A 167 3.55 7.23 -11.91
N LEU A 168 2.92 7.62 -10.80
CA LEU A 168 1.86 6.79 -10.21
C LEU A 168 0.67 6.68 -11.18
N ASP A 169 0.25 7.80 -11.77
CA ASP A 169 -0.83 7.85 -12.73
C ASP A 169 -0.56 6.97 -13.95
N LYS A 170 0.64 7.01 -14.54
CA LYS A 170 1.05 6.13 -15.65
C LYS A 170 1.08 4.65 -15.30
N PHE A 171 1.46 4.33 -14.07
CA PHE A 171 1.47 2.95 -13.60
C PHE A 171 0.05 2.42 -13.35
N THR A 172 -0.86 3.26 -12.87
CA THR A 172 -2.26 2.90 -12.57
C THR A 172 -3.23 3.18 -13.72
N ALA A 173 -2.79 3.83 -14.79
CA ALA A 173 -3.60 4.14 -15.96
C ALA A 173 -4.19 2.87 -16.60
N THR A 174 -5.32 3.05 -17.29
CA THR A 174 -5.88 2.04 -18.19
C THR A 174 -4.83 1.68 -19.25
N ASP A 175 -4.60 0.38 -19.45
CA ASP A 175 -3.52 -0.18 -20.28
C ASP A 175 -2.08 0.11 -19.78
N GLY A 176 -1.95 0.61 -18.55
CA GLY A 176 -0.68 0.83 -17.89
C GLY A 176 0.04 -0.48 -17.51
N PRO A 177 1.32 -0.40 -17.11
CA PRO A 177 2.14 -1.56 -16.76
C PRO A 177 1.51 -2.45 -15.69
N LEU A 178 0.86 -1.87 -14.67
CA LEU A 178 0.22 -2.67 -13.62
C LEU A 178 -0.99 -3.44 -14.14
N GLN A 179 -1.77 -2.86 -15.05
CA GLN A 179 -2.89 -3.56 -15.67
C GLN A 179 -2.40 -4.68 -16.60
N GLN A 180 -1.29 -4.48 -17.32
CA GLN A 180 -0.67 -5.52 -18.14
C GLN A 180 -0.19 -6.70 -17.30
N LEU A 181 0.44 -6.41 -16.14
CA LEU A 181 0.84 -7.45 -15.19
C LEU A 181 -0.37 -8.17 -14.59
N ALA A 182 -1.44 -7.45 -14.25
CA ALA A 182 -2.69 -8.05 -13.77
C ALA A 182 -3.32 -8.97 -14.84
N ASN A 183 -3.42 -8.50 -16.08
CA ASN A 183 -3.96 -9.26 -17.21
C ASN A 183 -3.11 -10.51 -17.52
N LEU A 184 -1.78 -10.39 -17.43
CA LEU A 184 -0.87 -11.52 -17.61
C LEU A 184 -1.00 -12.52 -16.47
N SER A 185 -1.12 -12.07 -15.23
CA SER A 185 -1.37 -12.94 -14.07
C SER A 185 -2.71 -13.67 -14.21
N GLU A 186 -3.75 -13.00 -14.70
CA GLU A 186 -5.05 -13.63 -14.94
C GLU A 186 -4.99 -14.64 -16.09
N THR A 187 -4.25 -14.32 -17.14
CA THR A 187 -4.00 -15.25 -18.26
C THR A 187 -3.21 -16.47 -17.78
N ALA A 188 -2.16 -16.27 -16.98
CA ALA A 188 -1.38 -17.35 -16.38
C ALA A 188 -2.25 -18.23 -15.47
N ALA A 189 -3.13 -17.63 -14.66
CA ALA A 189 -4.08 -18.35 -13.81
C ALA A 189 -5.11 -19.16 -14.63
N LYS A 190 -5.54 -18.64 -15.80
CA LYS A 190 -6.44 -19.35 -16.73
C LYS A 190 -5.73 -20.46 -17.51
N VAL A 191 -4.44 -20.31 -17.78
CA VAL A 191 -3.64 -21.28 -18.54
C VAL A 191 -3.12 -22.41 -17.66
N ALA A 192 -2.83 -22.17 -16.38
CA ALA A 192 -2.37 -23.17 -15.42
C ALA A 192 -3.18 -24.50 -15.45
N PRO A 193 -4.52 -24.50 -15.34
CA PRO A 193 -5.30 -25.74 -15.38
C PRO A 193 -5.29 -26.44 -16.75
N ASN A 194 -5.12 -25.69 -17.85
CA ASN A 194 -5.02 -26.27 -19.19
C ASN A 194 -3.66 -26.95 -19.43
N ILE A 195 -2.59 -26.44 -18.82
CA ILE A 195 -1.27 -27.10 -18.85
C ILE A 195 -1.33 -28.40 -18.03
N ASP A 196 -1.92 -28.37 -16.85
CA ASP A 196 -2.10 -29.57 -16.02
C ASP A 196 -2.90 -30.65 -16.74
N ALA A 197 -3.97 -30.27 -17.46
CA ALA A 197 -4.80 -31.17 -18.25
C ALA A 197 -4.08 -31.75 -19.49
N LEU A 198 -3.01 -31.13 -19.98
CA LEU A 198 -2.22 -31.61 -21.13
C LEU A 198 -1.10 -32.58 -20.72
N THR A 199 -0.71 -32.60 -19.44
CA THR A 199 0.30 -33.52 -18.88
C THR A 199 0.07 -34.99 -19.28
N PRO A 200 -1.15 -35.56 -19.18
CA PRO A 200 -1.39 -36.97 -19.54
C PRO A 200 -1.25 -37.22 -21.05
N THR A 201 -1.54 -36.20 -21.87
CA THR A 201 -1.46 -36.29 -23.32
C THR A 201 0.00 -36.26 -23.80
N ILE A 202 0.86 -35.50 -23.10
CA ILE A 202 2.30 -35.45 -23.37
C ILE A 202 2.97 -36.78 -22.99
N GLU A 203 2.55 -37.41 -21.89
CA GLU A 203 3.03 -38.74 -21.49
C GLU A 203 2.65 -39.81 -22.53
N LEU A 204 1.39 -39.83 -22.99
CA LEU A 204 0.94 -40.74 -24.06
C LEU A 204 1.66 -40.50 -25.41
N LEU A 205 1.94 -39.24 -25.76
CA LEU A 205 2.72 -38.94 -26.96
C LEU A 205 4.18 -39.38 -26.82
N THR A 206 4.76 -39.23 -25.63
CA THR A 206 6.14 -39.66 -25.34
C THR A 206 6.26 -41.19 -25.38
N ASP A 207 5.26 -41.91 -24.88
CA ASP A 207 5.20 -43.37 -24.92
C ASP A 207 4.98 -43.89 -26.34
N THR A 208 4.10 -43.26 -27.10
CA THR A 208 3.86 -43.65 -28.51
C THR A 208 5.04 -43.33 -29.41
N VAL A 209 5.73 -42.20 -29.20
CA VAL A 209 6.97 -41.88 -29.91
C VAL A 209 8.10 -42.82 -29.49
N SER A 210 8.19 -43.21 -28.22
CA SER A 210 9.16 -44.21 -27.76
C SER A 210 8.87 -45.60 -28.33
N ALA A 211 7.60 -46.00 -28.41
CA ALA A 211 7.18 -47.25 -29.05
C ALA A 211 7.45 -47.23 -30.56
N LEU A 212 7.18 -46.11 -31.23
CA LEU A 212 7.48 -45.93 -32.66
C LEU A 212 8.99 -45.93 -32.91
N SER A 213 9.77 -45.28 -32.06
CA SER A 213 11.24 -45.29 -32.10
C SER A 213 11.81 -46.67 -31.81
N SER A 214 11.19 -47.46 -30.92
CA SER A 214 11.54 -48.85 -30.67
C SER A 214 11.27 -49.77 -31.87
N VAL A 215 10.29 -49.44 -32.72
CA VAL A 215 9.96 -50.19 -33.95
C VAL A 215 10.82 -49.74 -35.14
N VAL A 216 11.21 -48.47 -35.18
CA VAL A 216 12.05 -47.90 -36.25
C VAL A 216 13.55 -48.04 -35.96
N GLY A 217 13.96 -48.16 -34.70
CA GLY A 217 15.35 -48.42 -34.28
C GLY A 217 16.01 -49.64 -34.92
N PRO A 218 15.31 -50.80 -35.04
CA PRO A 218 15.82 -51.96 -35.78
C PRO A 218 15.97 -51.72 -37.29
N LEU A 219 15.15 -50.85 -37.89
CA LEU A 219 15.18 -50.55 -39.33
C LEU A 219 16.31 -49.57 -39.69
N GLY A 220 16.75 -48.73 -38.76
CA GLY A 220 17.92 -47.85 -38.92
C GLY A 220 19.28 -48.58 -38.85
N GLY A 221 19.31 -49.84 -38.42
CA GLY A 221 20.52 -50.65 -38.27
C GLY A 221 21.04 -51.31 -39.56
N PHE A 222 20.29 -51.24 -40.67
CA PHE A 222 20.65 -51.89 -41.94
C PHE A 222 21.53 -51.05 -42.87
N LEU A 223 21.95 -49.85 -42.46
CA LEU A 223 22.93 -49.07 -43.22
C LEU A 223 24.36 -49.50 -42.86
N PRO A 224 25.19 -49.90 -43.84
CA PRO A 224 26.58 -50.25 -43.58
C PRO A 224 27.31 -49.02 -43.02
N ARG A 225 27.68 -49.10 -41.74
CA ARG A 225 28.43 -48.10 -41.01
C ARG A 225 29.81 -47.96 -41.67
N ARG A 226 29.95 -47.03 -42.61
CA ARG A 226 31.27 -46.61 -43.12
C ARG A 226 32.07 -46.10 -41.93
N ARG A 227 33.15 -46.80 -41.59
CA ARG A 227 34.13 -46.37 -40.59
C ARG A 227 34.66 -44.99 -41.00
N PRO A 228 34.56 -43.95 -40.16
CA PRO A 228 35.31 -42.74 -40.40
C PRO A 228 36.79 -43.02 -40.14
N SER A 229 37.62 -42.85 -41.16
CA SER A 229 39.08 -42.81 -41.03
C SER A 229 39.46 -41.73 -40.02
N ARG A 230 40.22 -42.13 -39.01
CA ARG A 230 40.75 -41.31 -37.93
C ARG A 230 41.77 -40.31 -38.52
N PRO A 231 41.53 -38.98 -38.48
CA PRO A 231 42.60 -38.02 -38.74
C PRO A 231 43.43 -37.90 -37.46
N SER A 232 44.70 -38.31 -37.53
CA SER A 232 45.69 -38.01 -36.48
C SER A 232 46.04 -36.52 -36.53
N GLY A 233 45.30 -35.70 -35.79
CA GLY A 233 45.63 -34.30 -35.54
C GLY A 233 46.14 -34.15 -34.11
N SER A 234 47.45 -33.99 -33.94
CA SER A 234 48.08 -33.59 -32.68
C SER A 234 47.65 -32.18 -32.27
N PRO A 235 47.33 -31.88 -31.00
CA PRO A 235 47.08 -30.53 -30.55
C PRO A 235 48.39 -29.72 -30.52
N GLN A 236 48.49 -28.69 -31.36
CA GLN A 236 49.51 -27.64 -31.25
C GLN A 236 49.09 -26.64 -30.16
N PRO A 237 49.91 -26.37 -29.13
CA PRO A 237 49.63 -25.31 -28.18
C PRO A 237 49.92 -23.94 -28.82
N ILE A 238 48.91 -23.08 -28.86
CA ILE A 238 49.01 -21.69 -29.32
C ILE A 238 49.79 -20.90 -28.26
N ARG A 239 50.96 -20.38 -28.64
CA ARG A 239 51.79 -19.48 -27.83
C ARG A 239 51.20 -18.07 -27.89
N SER A 240 50.69 -17.58 -26.77
CA SER A 240 50.20 -16.22 -26.61
C SER A 240 51.37 -15.23 -26.68
N GLU A 241 51.44 -14.44 -27.74
CA GLU A 241 52.34 -13.29 -27.82
C GLU A 241 51.65 -12.09 -27.18
N ARG A 242 52.13 -11.68 -26.00
CA ARG A 242 51.76 -10.39 -25.39
C ARG A 242 52.46 -9.30 -26.19
N VAL A 243 51.70 -8.51 -26.93
CA VAL A 243 52.15 -7.19 -27.37
C VAL A 243 52.05 -6.29 -26.14
N ILE A 244 53.20 -5.97 -25.55
CA ILE A 244 53.34 -4.95 -24.53
C ILE A 244 53.55 -3.64 -25.29
N GLU A 245 52.63 -2.70 -25.08
CA GLU A 245 52.78 -1.30 -25.44
C GLU A 245 54.11 -0.77 -24.88
N GLY A 246 54.96 -0.30 -25.78
CA GLY A 246 56.16 0.45 -25.46
C GLY A 246 55.93 1.90 -25.87
N GLU A 247 55.62 2.72 -24.86
CA GLU A 247 55.63 4.17 -24.88
C GLU A 247 57.07 4.69 -24.98
N ILE A 248 57.19 5.92 -25.52
CA ILE A 248 58.35 6.83 -25.68
C ILE A 248 59.01 6.82 -27.07
#